data_AF-C5C7K2-F1
#
_entry.id   AF-C5C7K2-F1
#
_cell.length_a   1.000
_cell.length_b   1.000
_cell.length_c   1.000
_cell.angle_alpha   90.00
_cell.angle_beta   90.00
_cell.angle_gamma   90.00
#
_symmetry.space_group_name_H-M   'P 1'
#
loop_
_entity.id
_entity.type
_entity.pdbx_description
1 polymer ?
#
loop_
_entity_poly.entity_id
_entity_poly.type
_entity_poly.pdbx_seq_one_letter_code
_entity_poly.pdbx_strand_id
1 'polypeptide(L)'
;MSESTGFSAAEQAAIAERAQELRAQRGGKKKADALQDLLAKIEEMPEQDRAMAVAVHRIVTEVVPKLDDGVMWPTSFALTALDDDVRARIADLVRRAVG
;
A
#
# COMPACT_ATOMS: atom_id res chain seq x y z
N MET A 1 -11.30 -44.63 -12.02
CA MET A 1 -10.91 -44.16 -10.68
C MET A 1 -10.49 -42.72 -10.86
N SER A 2 -11.13 -41.79 -10.15
CA SER A 2 -10.95 -40.35 -10.34
C SER A 2 -9.61 -39.90 -9.77
N GLU A 3 -8.69 -39.46 -10.61
CA GLU A 3 -7.47 -38.78 -10.18
C GLU A 3 -7.81 -37.34 -9.79
N SER A 4 -7.32 -36.93 -8.62
CA SER A 4 -7.71 -35.72 -7.91
C SER A 4 -7.40 -34.45 -8.69
N THR A 5 -8.43 -33.63 -8.91
CA THR A 5 -8.39 -32.24 -9.38
C THR A 5 -7.75 -31.32 -8.32
N GLY A 6 -6.42 -31.32 -8.22
CA GLY A 6 -5.69 -30.38 -7.36
C GLY A 6 -4.19 -30.68 -7.27
N PHE A 7 -3.39 -29.62 -7.08
CA PHE A 7 -1.94 -29.75 -6.83
C PHE A 7 -1.66 -30.67 -5.65
N SER A 8 -0.72 -31.60 -5.83
CA SER A 8 -0.21 -32.46 -4.78
C SER A 8 0.45 -31.65 -3.65
N ALA A 9 0.60 -32.25 -2.47
CA ALA A 9 1.25 -31.59 -1.34
C ALA A 9 2.69 -31.14 -1.66
N ALA A 10 3.41 -31.93 -2.48
CA ALA A 10 4.76 -31.60 -2.93
C ALA A 10 4.79 -30.39 -3.87
N GLU A 11 3.81 -30.27 -4.78
CA GLU A 11 3.69 -29.12 -5.67
C GLU A 11 3.30 -27.84 -4.92
N GLN A 12 2.40 -27.94 -3.93
CA GLN A 12 2.07 -26.80 -3.07
C GLN A 12 3.27 -26.32 -2.25
N ALA A 13 4.11 -27.25 -1.75
CA ALA A 13 5.34 -26.90 -1.03
C ALA A 13 6.34 -26.19 -1.94
N ALA A 14 6.55 -26.70 -3.17
CA ALA A 14 7.45 -26.07 -4.14
C ALA A 14 6.97 -24.67 -4.57
N ILE A 15 5.65 -24.48 -4.75
CA ILE A 15 5.07 -23.16 -5.03
C ILE A 15 5.22 -22.23 -3.82
N ALA A 16 5.00 -22.72 -2.61
CA ALA A 16 5.15 -21.94 -1.39
C ALA A 16 6.60 -21.49 -1.16
N GLU A 17 7.57 -22.37 -1.40
CA GLU A 17 9.00 -22.07 -1.33
C GLU A 17 9.40 -21.02 -2.37
N ARG A 18 8.98 -21.19 -3.63
CA ARG A 18 9.23 -20.19 -4.69
C ARG A 18 8.57 -18.85 -4.39
N ALA A 19 7.38 -18.85 -3.79
CA ALA A 19 6.70 -17.65 -3.33
C ALA A 19 7.42 -16.98 -2.15
N GLN A 20 8.04 -17.75 -1.25
CA GLN A 20 8.87 -17.23 -0.17
C GLN A 20 10.17 -16.62 -0.71
N GLU A 21 10.85 -17.30 -1.65
CA GLU A 21 12.03 -16.75 -2.33
C GLU A 21 11.71 -15.45 -3.07
N LEU A 22 10.59 -15.39 -3.80
CA LEU A 22 10.14 -14.18 -4.49
C LEU A 22 9.85 -13.04 -3.52
N ARG A 23 9.28 -13.33 -2.35
CA ARG A 23 9.04 -12.34 -1.29
C ARG A 23 10.34 -11.85 -0.65
N ALA A 24 11.31 -12.76 -0.45
CA ALA A 24 12.62 -12.42 0.08
C ALA A 24 13.45 -11.59 -0.92
N GLN A 25 13.41 -11.92 -2.21
CA GLN A 25 14.05 -11.16 -3.29
C GLN A 25 13.42 -9.78 -3.48
N ARG A 26 12.11 -9.65 -3.25
CA ARG A 26 11.39 -8.37 -3.22
C ARG A 26 11.51 -7.65 -1.88
N GLY A 27 12.42 -8.06 -0.99
CA GLY A 27 12.57 -7.58 0.39
C GLY A 27 12.67 -6.06 0.51
N GLY A 28 11.51 -5.40 0.51
CA GLY A 28 11.37 -4.00 0.87
C GLY A 28 11.55 -3.83 2.37
N LYS A 29 11.81 -2.59 2.80
CA LYS A 29 11.80 -2.23 4.22
C LYS A 29 10.55 -2.81 4.88
N LYS A 30 10.67 -3.37 6.09
CA LYS A 30 9.48 -3.83 6.84
C LYS A 30 8.51 -2.67 6.91
N LYS A 31 7.19 -2.93 6.80
CA LYS A 31 6.17 -1.86 6.81
C LYS A 31 6.34 -0.88 7.98
N ALA A 32 6.77 -1.38 9.14
CA ALA A 32 7.10 -0.56 10.31
C ALA A 32 8.28 0.39 10.05
N ASP A 33 9.39 -0.10 9.49
CA ASP A 33 10.58 0.70 9.19
C ASP A 33 10.29 1.74 8.10
N ALA A 34 9.46 1.38 7.10
CA ALA A 34 9.02 2.31 6.06
C ALA A 34 8.09 3.40 6.61
N LEU A 35 7.20 3.05 7.54
CA LEU A 35 6.34 4.01 8.22
C LEU A 35 7.15 4.99 9.09
N GLN A 36 8.16 4.49 9.81
CA GLN A 36 9.03 5.36 10.61
C GLN A 36 9.80 6.37 9.75
N ASP A 37 10.36 5.93 8.62
CA ASP A 37 11.02 6.84 7.68
C ASP A 37 10.06 7.90 7.11
N LEU A 38 8.82 7.48 6.81
CA LEU A 38 7.79 8.39 6.33
C LEU A 38 7.45 9.44 7.39
N LEU A 39 7.26 9.03 8.64
CA LEU A 39 6.94 9.93 9.75
C LEU A 39 8.09 10.91 10.02
N ALA A 40 9.34 10.45 9.99
CA ALA A 40 10.52 11.33 10.13
C ALA A 40 10.56 12.41 9.03
N LYS A 41 10.28 12.05 7.77
CA LYS A 41 10.19 13.02 6.67
C LYS A 41 9.03 14.00 6.83
N ILE A 42 7.90 13.54 7.37
CA ILE A 42 6.73 14.36 7.65
C ILE A 42 7.04 15.40 8.75
N GLU A 43 7.90 15.08 9.72
CA GLU A 43 8.34 16.02 10.75
C GLU A 43 9.21 17.17 10.21
N GLU A 44 9.97 16.94 9.14
CA GLU A 44 10.76 17.98 8.47
C GLU A 44 9.91 19.01 7.71
N MET A 45 8.61 18.73 7.52
CA MET A 45 7.70 19.60 6.78
C MET A 45 7.15 20.77 7.64
N PRO A 46 6.83 21.92 7.01
CA PRO A 46 6.03 22.96 7.66
C PRO A 46 4.74 22.40 8.27
N GLU A 47 4.28 22.98 9.38
CA GLU A 47 3.16 22.42 10.15
C GLU A 47 1.87 22.20 9.36
N GLN A 48 1.56 23.12 8.44
CA GLN A 48 0.41 23.00 7.54
C GLN A 48 0.54 21.79 6.60
N ASP A 49 1.74 21.57 6.05
CA ASP A 49 2.03 20.47 5.13
C ASP A 49 2.11 19.13 5.88
N ARG A 50 2.63 19.14 7.10
CA ARG A 50 2.70 17.99 8.00
C ARG A 50 1.31 17.44 8.32
N ALA A 51 0.38 18.31 8.73
CA ALA A 51 -0.99 17.92 9.05
C ALA A 51 -1.70 17.31 7.83
N MET A 52 -1.49 17.92 6.65
CA MET A 52 -2.00 17.45 5.37
C MET A 52 -1.46 16.05 5.02
N ALA A 53 -0.14 15.87 5.11
CA ALA A 53 0.53 14.62 4.76
C ALA A 53 0.06 13.44 5.65
N VAL A 54 -0.04 13.67 6.96
CA VAL A 54 -0.57 12.66 7.91
C VAL A 54 -2.01 12.27 7.56
N ALA A 55 -2.86 13.26 7.29
CA ALA A 55 -4.26 13.00 7.01
C ALA A 55 -4.47 12.24 5.69
N VAL A 56 -3.72 12.58 4.64
CA VAL A 56 -3.76 11.86 3.36
C VAL A 56 -3.23 10.43 3.51
N HIS A 57 -2.09 10.24 4.18
CA HIS A 57 -1.53 8.92 4.44
C HIS A 57 -2.53 8.00 5.16
N ARG A 58 -3.22 8.53 6.16
CA ARG A 58 -4.25 7.82 6.91
C ARG A 58 -5.43 7.41 6.02
N ILE A 59 -5.98 8.35 5.23
CA ILE A 59 -7.09 8.06 4.31
C ILE A 59 -6.70 6.93 3.36
N VAL A 60 -5.53 7.03 2.74
CA VAL A 60 -5.06 6.04 1.78
C VAL A 60 -4.90 4.66 2.42
N THR A 61 -4.27 4.60 3.59
CA THR A 61 -4.01 3.34 4.31
C THR A 61 -5.29 2.67 4.80
N GLU A 62 -6.26 3.46 5.29
CA GLU A 62 -7.56 2.96 5.74
C GLU A 62 -8.42 2.46 4.56
N VAL A 63 -8.38 3.18 3.44
CA VAL A 63 -9.27 2.91 2.31
C VAL A 63 -8.74 1.79 1.43
N VAL A 64 -7.41 1.69 1.24
CA VAL A 64 -6.80 0.68 0.37
C VAL A 64 -5.46 0.15 0.93
N PRO A 65 -5.50 -0.91 1.76
CA PRO A 65 -4.30 -1.52 2.34
C PRO A 65 -3.34 -2.19 1.33
N LYS A 66 -3.80 -2.40 0.09
CA LYS A 66 -3.09 -3.06 -1.01
C LYS A 66 -2.76 -2.10 -2.16
N LEU A 67 -2.85 -0.80 -1.94
CA LEU A 67 -2.58 0.17 -3.00
C LEU A 67 -1.18 -0.08 -3.60
N ASP A 68 -0.22 -0.57 -2.78
CA ASP A 68 1.18 -0.82 -3.16
C ASP A 68 1.38 -1.95 -4.18
N ASP A 69 0.35 -2.75 -4.44
CA ASP A 69 0.43 -3.89 -5.36
C ASP A 69 0.25 -3.47 -6.84
N GLY A 70 -0.04 -2.18 -7.12
CA GLY A 70 -0.29 -1.62 -8.45
C GLY A 70 0.97 -1.31 -9.28
N VAL A 71 0.79 -1.19 -10.61
CA VAL A 71 1.88 -1.00 -11.60
C VAL A 71 2.33 0.46 -11.73
N MET A 72 1.51 1.41 -11.30
CA MET A 72 1.77 2.86 -11.41
C MET A 72 1.19 3.58 -10.19
N TRP A 73 1.93 4.58 -9.71
CA TRP A 73 1.55 5.37 -8.55
C TRP A 73 1.83 6.87 -8.77
N PRO A 74 0.91 7.75 -8.33
CA PRO A 74 1.22 9.18 -8.27
C PRO A 74 2.23 9.43 -7.14
N THR A 75 3.31 10.13 -7.45
CA THR A 75 4.35 10.50 -6.47
C THR A 75 4.12 11.88 -5.84
N SER A 76 3.17 12.67 -6.36
CA SER A 76 2.84 14.01 -5.87
C SER A 76 1.38 14.37 -6.13
N PHE A 77 0.77 15.12 -5.23
CA PHE A 77 -0.59 15.67 -5.37
C PHE A 77 -0.58 17.17 -5.06
N ALA A 78 -1.35 17.97 -5.81
CA ALA A 78 -1.50 19.40 -5.59
C ALA A 78 -2.77 19.68 -4.77
N LEU A 79 -2.75 19.33 -3.48
CA LEU A 79 -3.86 19.61 -2.56
C LEU A 79 -3.70 21.01 -1.97
N THR A 80 -4.69 21.88 -2.20
CA THR A 80 -4.71 23.24 -1.66
C THR A 80 -5.50 23.36 -0.36
N ALA A 81 -6.37 22.40 -0.06
CA ALA A 81 -7.17 22.30 1.16
C ALA A 81 -7.55 20.84 1.43
N LEU A 82 -7.85 20.52 2.70
CA LEU A 82 -8.34 19.22 3.12
C LEU A 82 -9.46 19.38 4.15
N ASP A 83 -10.65 19.61 3.61
CA ASP A 83 -11.92 19.53 4.32
C ASP A 83 -12.55 18.13 4.17
N ASP A 84 -13.74 17.95 4.74
CA ASP A 84 -14.44 16.66 4.75
C ASP A 84 -14.89 16.22 3.34
N ASP A 85 -15.25 17.17 2.47
CA ASP A 85 -15.67 16.89 1.11
C ASP A 85 -14.48 16.43 0.25
N VAL A 86 -13.35 17.13 0.37
CA VAL A 86 -12.09 16.75 -0.30
C VAL A 86 -11.61 15.39 0.22
N ARG A 87 -11.70 15.13 1.52
CA ARG A 87 -11.39 13.82 2.13
C ARG A 87 -12.23 12.71 1.51
N ALA A 88 -13.55 12.90 1.40
CA ALA A 88 -14.45 11.93 0.79
C ALA A 88 -14.11 11.69 -0.68
N ARG A 89 -13.78 12.77 -1.42
CA ARG A 89 -13.39 12.69 -2.83
C ARG A 89 -12.08 11.94 -3.04
N ILE A 90 -11.06 12.18 -2.21
CA ILE A 90 -9.80 11.43 -2.24
C ILE A 90 -10.08 9.95 -2.02
N ALA A 91 -10.88 9.59 -1.01
CA ALA A 91 -11.20 8.20 -0.74
C ALA A 91 -11.91 7.50 -1.92
N ASP A 92 -12.86 8.17 -2.58
CA ASP A 92 -13.55 7.64 -3.77
C ASP A 92 -12.59 7.46 -4.96
N LEU A 93 -11.74 8.45 -5.24
CA LEU A 93 -10.73 8.37 -6.31
C LEU A 93 -9.73 7.25 -6.07
N VAL A 94 -9.25 7.12 -4.83
CA VAL A 94 -8.31 6.07 -4.46
C VAL A 94 -8.95 4.69 -4.66
N ARG A 95 -10.20 4.45 -4.23
CA ARG A 95 -10.89 3.17 -4.49
C ARG A 95 -10.99 2.85 -5.97
N ARG A 96 -11.39 3.83 -6.79
CA ARG A 96 -11.52 3.65 -8.25
C ARG A 96 -10.18 3.32 -8.92
N ALA A 97 -9.08 3.85 -8.41
CA ALA A 97 -7.75 3.64 -8.98
C ALA A 97 -7.25 2.19 -8.81
N VAL A 98 -7.75 1.45 -7.82
CA VAL A 98 -7.25 0.10 -7.48
C VAL A 98 -8.08 -1.03 -8.08
N GLY A 99 -9.24 -0.72 -8.65
CA GLY A 99 -10.16 -1.69 -9.24
C GLY A 99 -11.26 -2.14 -8.28
#